data_AF-W1DQW4-F1
#
_entry.id   AF-W1DQW4-F1
#
_cell.length_a   1.000
_cell.length_b   1.000
_cell.length_c   1.000
_cell.angle_alpha   90.00
_cell.angle_beta   90.00
_cell.angle_gamma   90.00
#
_symmetry.space_group_name_H-M   'P 1'
#
loop_
_entity.id
_entity.type
_entity.pdbx_description
1 polymer ?
#
loop_
_entity_poly.entity_id
_entity_poly.type
_entity_poly.pdbx_seq_one_letter_code
_entity_poly.pdbx_strand_id
1 'polypeptide(L)'
;MILDSRPVHSAAATSPAMIDAQQKKPKVPVHAVMTARQPMVRFIGGDDMAHNRELFRVWLQTLAKWHQSGTPWLFLHTPDIAFAPALVDTLWGDLRAALPAAGNAPSIPQQSSLF
;
A
#
# COMPACT_ATOMS: atom_id res chain seq x y z
N MET A 1 -6.60 4.31 12.16
CA MET A 1 -5.82 3.61 11.12
C MET A 1 -6.71 3.44 9.90
N ILE A 2 -6.22 3.76 8.70
CA ILE A 2 -6.96 3.56 7.44
C ILE A 2 -6.37 2.37 6.70
N LEU A 3 -7.22 1.43 6.34
CA LEU A 3 -6.87 0.21 5.63
C LEU A 3 -7.36 0.31 4.18
N ASP A 4 -6.47 0.15 3.22
CA ASP A 4 -6.80 0.02 1.81
C ASP A 4 -6.40 -1.36 1.31
N SER A 5 -7.39 -2.16 0.95
CA SER A 5 -7.21 -3.50 0.37
C SER A 5 -7.87 -3.65 -1.00
N ARG A 6 -8.21 -2.53 -1.66
CA ARG A 6 -8.72 -2.54 -3.05
C ARG A 6 -7.85 -3.40 -4.00
N PRO A 7 -6.50 -3.42 -3.91
CA PRO A 7 -5.69 -4.21 -4.83
C PRO A 7 -5.88 -5.72 -4.71
N VAL A 8 -6.09 -6.22 -3.50
CA VAL A 8 -6.42 -7.64 -3.26
C VAL A 8 -7.74 -8.04 -3.95
N HIS A 9 -8.63 -7.09 -4.19
CA HIS A 9 -9.93 -7.35 -4.82
C HIS A 9 -9.92 -7.32 -6.35
N SER A 10 -8.80 -6.91 -6.97
CA SER A 10 -8.67 -6.83 -8.43
C SER A 10 -7.91 -8.00 -9.07
N ALA A 11 -7.25 -8.84 -8.27
CA ALA A 11 -6.58 -10.04 -8.75
C ALA A 11 -7.60 -11.10 -9.22
N ALA A 12 -7.31 -11.79 -10.33
CA ALA A 12 -8.13 -12.91 -10.79
C ALA A 12 -8.24 -13.96 -9.68
N ALA A 13 -9.47 -14.31 -9.29
CA ALA A 13 -9.73 -15.14 -8.11
C ALA A 13 -9.25 -16.59 -8.32
N THR A 14 -8.04 -16.92 -7.86
CA THR A 14 -7.47 -18.27 -7.97
C THR A 14 -7.44 -19.07 -6.66
N SER A 15 -7.85 -18.48 -5.52
CA SER A 15 -7.88 -19.19 -4.23
C SER A 15 -9.14 -18.94 -3.37
N PRO A 16 -9.59 -19.91 -2.56
CA PRO A 16 -10.75 -19.76 -1.67
C PRO A 16 -10.59 -18.62 -0.64
N ALA A 17 -9.37 -18.37 -0.17
CA ALA A 17 -9.07 -17.29 0.77
C ALA A 17 -9.23 -15.89 0.13
N MET A 18 -8.95 -15.75 -1.17
CA MET A 18 -9.19 -14.52 -1.93
C MET A 18 -10.67 -14.24 -2.15
N ILE A 19 -11.47 -15.29 -2.40
CA ILE A 19 -12.93 -15.18 -2.58
C ILE A 19 -13.60 -14.71 -1.28
N ASP A 20 -13.23 -15.27 -0.13
CA ASP A 20 -13.75 -14.83 1.18
C ASP A 20 -13.34 -13.40 1.52
N ALA A 21 -12.09 -13.03 1.20
CA ALA A 21 -11.62 -11.65 1.35
C ALA A 21 -12.43 -10.68 0.45
N GLN A 22 -12.72 -11.06 -0.79
CA GLN A 22 -13.50 -10.25 -1.76
C GLN A 22 -14.95 -10.03 -1.33
N GLN A 23 -15.61 -11.01 -0.74
CA GLN A 23 -17.01 -10.85 -0.33
C GLN A 23 -17.18 -9.96 0.91
N LYS A 24 -16.16 -9.85 1.76
CA LYS A 24 -16.27 -9.17 3.06
C LYS A 24 -15.93 -7.68 3.05
N LYS A 25 -15.42 -7.12 1.94
CA LYS A 25 -14.85 -5.78 1.95
C LYS A 25 -15.62 -4.77 1.08
N PRO A 26 -16.07 -3.64 1.66
CA PRO A 26 -16.94 -2.69 0.97
C PRO A 26 -16.19 -1.88 -0.11
N LYS A 27 -16.84 -1.69 -1.26
CA LYS A 27 -16.38 -0.84 -2.37
C LYS A 27 -16.77 0.62 -2.14
N VAL A 28 -16.01 1.35 -1.32
CA VAL A 28 -16.22 2.80 -1.13
C VAL A 28 -14.97 3.60 -1.48
N PRO A 29 -15.10 4.82 -2.06
CA PRO A 29 -13.96 5.72 -2.23
C PRO A 29 -13.38 6.03 -0.87
N VAL A 30 -12.06 5.88 -0.72
CA VAL A 30 -11.37 6.22 0.52
C VAL A 30 -11.35 7.75 0.67
N HIS A 31 -12.34 8.30 1.34
CA HIS A 31 -12.30 9.66 1.86
C HIS A 31 -11.43 9.66 3.12
N ALA A 32 -10.11 9.64 2.91
CA ALA A 32 -9.14 9.68 3.98
C ALA A 32 -9.14 11.09 4.62
N VAL A 33 -9.76 11.22 5.79
CA VAL A 33 -9.67 12.43 6.62
C VAL A 33 -8.54 12.26 7.61
N MET A 34 -7.66 13.26 7.71
CA MET A 34 -6.63 13.31 8.74
C MET A 34 -7.30 13.64 10.09
N THR A 35 -7.67 12.62 10.86
CA THR A 35 -8.33 12.78 12.17
C THR A 35 -7.33 12.91 13.33
N ALA A 36 -6.03 12.71 13.06
CA ALA A 36 -4.95 12.82 14.05
C ALA A 36 -3.66 13.35 13.39
N ARG A 37 -2.75 13.93 14.18
CA ARG A 37 -1.44 14.45 13.70
C ARG A 37 -0.49 13.37 13.18
N GLN A 38 -0.79 12.10 13.44
CA GLN A 38 0.01 10.95 12.99
C GLN A 38 -0.90 9.88 12.37
N PRO A 39 -1.49 10.14 11.19
CA PRO A 39 -2.39 9.18 10.56
C PRO A 39 -1.60 7.96 10.05
N MET A 40 -2.17 6.76 10.20
CA MET A 40 -1.58 5.52 9.71
C MET A 40 -2.37 4.96 8.54
N VAL A 41 -1.69 4.67 7.43
CA VAL A 41 -2.21 4.02 6.22
C VAL A 41 -1.58 2.63 6.10
N ARG A 42 -2.41 1.59 5.94
CA ARG A 42 -1.95 0.26 5.54
C ARG A 42 -2.50 -0.07 4.17
N PHE A 43 -1.61 -0.17 3.19
CA PHE A 43 -1.94 -0.56 1.81
C PHE A 43 -1.59 -2.03 1.61
N ILE A 44 -2.57 -2.83 1.23
CA ILE A 44 -2.39 -4.25 0.95
C ILE A 44 -2.38 -4.47 -0.57
N GLY A 45 -1.19 -4.69 -1.13
CA GLY A 45 -0.99 -4.99 -2.54
C GLY A 45 -1.42 -6.42 -2.91
N GLY A 46 -1.91 -6.59 -4.13
CA GLY A 46 -2.13 -7.89 -4.78
C GLY A 46 -0.90 -8.37 -5.56
N ASP A 47 -1.11 -9.38 -6.38
CA ASP A 47 -0.10 -10.00 -7.28
C ASP A 47 0.23 -9.13 -8.51
N ASP A 48 -0.72 -8.34 -9.00
CA ASP A 48 -0.51 -7.40 -10.11
C ASP A 48 0.10 -6.07 -9.64
N MET A 49 1.40 -5.90 -9.91
CA MET A 49 2.15 -4.68 -9.56
C MET A 49 1.69 -3.43 -10.32
N ALA A 50 1.28 -3.56 -11.59
CA ALA A 50 0.78 -2.41 -12.36
C ALA A 50 -0.56 -1.94 -11.76
N HIS A 51 -1.42 -2.88 -11.38
CA HIS A 51 -2.68 -2.57 -10.71
C HIS A 51 -2.48 -1.99 -9.32
N ASN A 52 -1.51 -2.52 -8.54
CA ASN A 52 -1.10 -1.94 -7.26
C ASN A 52 -0.71 -0.47 -7.41
N ARG A 53 0.10 -0.15 -8.42
CA ARG A 53 0.55 1.23 -8.72
C ARG A 53 -0.61 2.18 -9.01
N GLU A 54 -1.57 1.78 -9.85
CA GLU A 54 -2.73 2.63 -10.17
C GLU A 54 -3.59 2.89 -8.93
N LEU A 55 -3.88 1.85 -8.15
CA LEU A 55 -4.68 2.00 -6.94
C LEU A 55 -3.98 2.82 -5.85
N PHE A 56 -2.65 2.76 -5.80
CA PHE A 56 -1.83 3.54 -4.87
C PHE A 56 -1.80 5.04 -5.21
N ARG A 57 -2.13 5.44 -6.44
CA ARG A 57 -2.07 6.84 -6.89
C ARG A 57 -2.86 7.82 -6.03
N VAL A 58 -3.98 7.39 -5.44
CA VAL A 58 -4.77 8.22 -4.52
C VAL A 58 -4.01 8.54 -3.22
N TRP A 59 -3.15 7.62 -2.78
CA TRP A 59 -2.33 7.79 -1.58
C TRP A 59 -1.18 8.74 -1.79
N LEU A 60 -0.62 8.83 -3.00
CA LEU A 60 0.44 9.79 -3.33
C LEU A 60 0.01 11.23 -2.99
N GLN A 61 -1.18 11.63 -3.46
CA GLN A 61 -1.72 12.96 -3.19
C GLN A 61 -2.08 13.15 -1.71
N THR A 62 -2.63 12.11 -1.09
CA THR A 62 -3.11 12.15 0.31
C THR A 62 -1.94 12.27 1.29
N LEU A 63 -0.91 11.43 1.13
CA LEU A 63 0.27 11.42 1.99
C LEU A 63 1.06 12.73 1.87
N ALA A 64 1.23 13.24 0.64
CA ALA A 64 1.88 14.52 0.41
C ALA A 64 1.14 15.68 1.11
N LYS A 65 -0.19 15.70 1.04
CA LYS A 65 -1.01 16.69 1.76
C LYS A 65 -0.88 16.56 3.27
N TRP A 66 -0.98 15.36 3.82
CA TRP A 66 -0.92 15.13 5.26
C TRP A 66 0.44 15.45 5.86
N HIS A 67 1.52 15.25 5.11
CA HIS A 67 2.87 15.58 5.56
C HIS A 67 3.04 17.09 5.85
N GLN A 68 2.23 17.97 5.26
CA GLN A 68 2.26 19.40 5.53
C GLN A 68 1.74 19.77 6.93
N SER A 69 0.98 18.88 7.59
CA SER A 69 0.31 19.16 8.86
C SER A 69 0.54 18.07 9.92
N GLY A 70 1.42 17.12 9.65
CA GLY A 70 1.78 16.05 10.58
C GLY A 70 2.66 14.98 9.96
N THR A 71 2.70 13.82 10.61
CA THR A 71 3.61 12.72 10.23
C THR A 71 2.79 11.48 9.87
N PRO A 72 2.44 11.29 8.58
CA PRO A 72 1.75 10.10 8.16
C PRO A 72 2.68 8.87 8.21
N TRP A 73 2.15 7.74 8.65
CA TRP A 73 2.83 6.45 8.63
C TRP A 73 2.22 5.57 7.54
N LEU A 74 3.08 5.00 6.68
CA LEU A 74 2.68 4.10 5.60
C LEU A 74 3.22 2.69 5.86
N PHE A 75 2.33 1.70 5.82
CA PHE A 75 2.65 0.28 5.89
C PHE A 75 2.27 -0.38 4.56
N LEU A 76 3.25 -0.92 3.86
CA LEU A 76 3.05 -1.72 2.65
C LEU A 76 3.05 -3.20 3.03
N HIS A 77 2.04 -3.93 2.58
CA HIS A 77 1.87 -5.35 2.89
C HIS A 77 1.37 -6.09 1.65
N THR A 78 1.77 -7.34 1.49
CA THR A 78 1.22 -8.29 0.52
C THR A 78 0.74 -9.53 1.28
N PRO A 79 -0.33 -10.21 0.85
CA PRO A 79 -0.79 -11.45 1.49
C PRO A 79 0.29 -12.53 1.53
N ASP A 80 1.06 -12.65 0.44
CA ASP A 80 2.30 -13.41 0.40
C ASP A 80 3.48 -12.45 0.55
N ILE A 81 4.21 -12.59 1.66
CA ILE A 81 5.32 -11.71 2.05
C ILE A 81 6.45 -11.69 1.02
N ALA A 82 6.58 -12.72 0.18
CA ALA A 82 7.57 -12.79 -0.88
C ALA A 82 7.42 -11.65 -1.91
N PHE A 83 6.21 -11.09 -2.08
CA PHE A 83 5.95 -9.98 -2.98
C PHE A 83 6.15 -8.59 -2.36
N ALA A 84 6.38 -8.50 -1.05
CA ALA A 84 6.55 -7.20 -0.39
C ALA A 84 7.74 -6.39 -0.95
N PRO A 85 8.91 -7.00 -1.28
CA PRO A 85 10.00 -6.28 -1.94
C PRO A 85 9.59 -5.71 -3.30
N ALA A 86 8.95 -6.51 -4.15
CA ALA A 86 8.48 -6.09 -5.46
C ALA A 86 7.45 -4.95 -5.37
N LEU A 87 6.58 -4.99 -4.35
CA LEU A 87 5.62 -3.92 -4.09
C LEU A 87 6.32 -2.61 -3.72
N VAL A 88 7.34 -2.66 -2.85
CA VAL A 88 8.13 -1.48 -2.49
C VAL A 88 8.83 -0.91 -3.72
N ASP A 89 9.53 -1.74 -4.49
CA ASP A 89 10.24 -1.31 -5.70
C ASP A 89 9.31 -0.65 -6.71
N THR A 90 8.10 -1.20 -6.87
CA THR A 90 7.08 -0.68 -7.78
C THR A 90 6.58 0.71 -7.35
N LEU A 91 6.37 0.93 -6.06
CA LEU A 91 5.70 2.13 -5.55
C LEU A 91 6.66 3.24 -5.13
N TRP A 92 7.91 2.92 -4.77
CA TRP A 92 8.80 3.87 -4.12
C TRP A 92 9.18 5.05 -5.01
N GLY A 93 9.39 4.81 -6.31
CA GLY A 93 9.72 5.87 -7.27
C GLY A 93 8.66 6.96 -7.30
N ASP A 94 7.39 6.56 -7.39
CA ASP A 94 6.24 7.47 -7.39
C ASP A 94 6.03 8.14 -6.04
N LEU A 95 6.21 7.38 -4.94
CA LEU A 95 6.11 7.92 -3.59
C LEU A 95 7.14 9.02 -3.36
N ARG A 96 8.41 8.80 -3.75
CA ARG A 96 9.47 9.80 -3.62
C ARG A 96 9.23 11.00 -4.53
N ALA A 97 8.67 10.81 -5.72
CA ALA A 97 8.32 11.92 -6.61
C ALA A 97 7.21 12.81 -6.00
N ALA A 98 6.19 12.21 -5.37
CA ALA A 98 5.11 12.94 -4.72
C ALA A 98 5.48 13.50 -3.33
N LEU A 99 6.39 12.82 -2.62
CA LEU A 99 6.84 13.14 -1.27
C LEU A 99 8.37 12.94 -1.17
N PRO A 100 9.17 13.93 -1.62
CA PRO A 100 10.63 13.84 -1.59
C PRO A 100 11.21 13.61 -0.18
N ALA A 101 10.49 14.06 0.86
CA ALA A 101 10.85 13.87 2.26
C ALA A 101 10.89 12.38 2.69
N ALA A 102 10.28 11.47 1.92
CA ALA A 102 10.39 10.03 2.16
C ALA A 102 11.83 9.50 1.97
N GLY A 103 12.66 10.21 1.20
CA GLY A 103 14.06 9.85 0.99
C GLY A 103 14.27 8.63 0.07
N ASN A 104 15.39 7.94 0.28
CA ASN A 104 15.75 6.75 -0.49
C ASN A 104 14.90 5.55 -0.08
N ALA A 105 14.77 4.58 -1.00
CA ALA A 105 14.07 3.34 -0.70
C ALA A 105 14.69 2.68 0.53
N PRO A 106 13.87 2.12 1.44
CA PRO A 106 14.40 1.40 2.58
C PRO A 106 15.20 0.21 2.05
N SER A 107 16.36 -0.07 2.66
CA SER A 107 17.10 -1.29 2.37
C SER A 107 16.25 -2.48 2.81
N ILE A 108 15.68 -3.21 1.85
CA ILE A 108 14.91 -4.41 2.14
C ILE A 108 15.92 -5.55 2.31
N PRO A 109 16.05 -6.15 3.51
CA PRO A 109 16.93 -7.28 3.69
C PRO A 109 16.43 -8.42 2.78
N GLN A 110 17.24 -8.81 1.80
CA GLN A 110 16.97 -10.01 1.01
C GLN A 110 17.24 -11.22 1.90
N GLN A 111 16.19 -11.81 2.46
CA GLN A 111 16.33 -13.04 3.21
C GLN A 111 16.51 -14.19 2.22
N SER A 112 17.77 -14.53 1.93
CA SER A 112 18.15 -15.53 0.92
C SER A 112 17.87 -16.97 1.35
N SER A 113 17.40 -17.20 2.59
CA SER A 113 17.04 -18.52 3.08
C SER A 113 16.06 -18.44 4.26
N LEU A 114 15.08 -19.35 4.27
CA LEU A 114 14.34 -19.76 5.45
C LEU A 114 15.14 -20.90 6.11
N PHE A 115 16.08 -20.55 6.97
CA PHE A 115 16.65 -21.47 7.96
C PHE A 115 16.44 -20.88 9.35
#